data_AF-A0A2A4RFM9-F1
#
_entry.id   AF-A0A2A4RFM9-F1
#
_cell.length_a   1.000
_cell.length_b   1.000
_cell.length_c   1.000
_cell.angle_alpha   90.00
_cell.angle_beta   90.00
_cell.angle_gamma   90.00
#
_symmetry.space_group_name_H-M   'P 1'
#
loop_
_entity.id
_entity.type
_entity.pdbx_description
1 polymer ?
#
loop_
_entity_poly.entity_id
_entity_poly.type
_entity_poly.pdbx_seq_one_letter_code
_entity_poly.pdbx_strand_id
1 'polypeptide(L)'
;MKKVILFILLAGFLTTANAQKQTHQEKKAKVETAYVAGKMKMDKDRAAFLQDVLLEKYATVSKEIKGKNLSKEEKKVIRKSANKATNSKLTTQFSKAEVKEITSYIKEFNANKKK
;
A
#
# COMPACT_ATOMS: atom_id res chain seq x y z
N MET A 1 -34.68 -34.05 -43.62
CA MET A 1 -33.25 -33.85 -43.95
C MET A 1 -32.58 -33.09 -42.82
N LYS A 2 -31.43 -33.59 -42.37
CA LYS A 2 -30.59 -33.07 -41.27
C LYS A 2 -30.39 -31.56 -41.38
N LYS A 3 -30.46 -30.82 -40.25
CA LYS A 3 -29.43 -29.85 -39.85
C LYS A 3 -29.35 -29.74 -38.32
N VAL A 4 -28.16 -30.07 -37.84
CA VAL A 4 -27.65 -29.84 -36.49
C VAL A 4 -27.47 -28.32 -36.32
N ILE A 5 -28.03 -27.74 -35.25
CA ILE A 5 -27.72 -26.37 -34.82
C ILE A 5 -27.56 -26.43 -33.29
N LEU A 6 -26.35 -26.77 -32.83
CA LEU A 6 -25.32 -25.85 -32.33
C LEU A 6 -25.50 -25.55 -30.83
N PHE A 7 -24.98 -26.43 -29.98
CA PHE A 7 -24.46 -26.06 -28.67
C PHE A 7 -23.21 -25.22 -28.88
N ILE A 8 -23.16 -23.97 -28.40
CA ILE A 8 -21.94 -23.21 -28.09
C ILE A 8 -22.32 -21.91 -27.36
N LEU A 9 -21.83 -21.82 -26.12
CA LEU A 9 -21.28 -20.64 -25.44
C LEU A 9 -22.07 -19.32 -25.40
N LEU A 10 -22.57 -19.00 -24.21
CA LEU A 10 -22.13 -17.79 -23.52
C LEU A 10 -22.10 -18.11 -22.02
N ALA A 11 -21.01 -18.74 -21.57
CA ALA A 11 -19.95 -18.03 -20.87
C ALA A 11 -20.54 -17.29 -19.67
N GLY A 12 -20.48 -17.96 -18.52
CA GLY A 12 -20.74 -17.31 -17.26
C GLY A 12 -19.96 -16.01 -17.20
N PHE A 13 -20.68 -14.94 -16.89
CA PHE A 13 -20.11 -13.78 -16.22
C PHE A 13 -19.65 -14.23 -14.82
N LEU A 14 -18.69 -15.17 -14.78
CA LEU A 14 -17.85 -15.41 -13.64
C LEU A 14 -17.03 -14.14 -13.53
N THR A 15 -17.52 -13.26 -12.65
CA THR A 15 -16.72 -12.34 -11.86
C THR A 15 -15.29 -12.23 -12.35
N THR A 16 -15.04 -11.41 -13.36
CA THR A 16 -13.74 -10.77 -13.45
C THR A 16 -13.72 -9.79 -12.29
N ALA A 17 -13.50 -10.33 -11.08
CA ALA A 17 -12.84 -9.57 -10.03
C ALA A 17 -11.62 -9.02 -10.75
N ASN A 18 -11.68 -7.73 -11.09
CA ASN A 18 -10.62 -7.07 -11.79
C ASN A 18 -9.36 -7.32 -10.96
N ALA A 19 -8.53 -8.28 -11.39
CA ALA A 19 -7.13 -8.30 -11.06
C ALA A 19 -6.48 -7.15 -11.83
N GLN A 20 -7.01 -5.94 -11.64
CA GLN A 20 -6.35 -4.73 -12.03
C GLN A 20 -5.02 -4.77 -11.30
N LYS A 21 -3.94 -4.89 -12.07
CA LYS A 21 -2.59 -5.09 -11.55
C LYS A 21 -2.32 -4.00 -10.52
N GLN A 22 -2.25 -4.40 -9.25
CA GLN A 22 -2.06 -3.44 -8.15
C GLN A 22 -0.80 -2.61 -8.43
N THR A 23 -0.87 -1.31 -8.20
CA THR A 23 0.30 -0.44 -8.35
C THR A 23 1.41 -0.87 -7.39
N HIS A 24 2.65 -0.51 -7.69
CA HIS A 24 3.76 -0.82 -6.78
C HIS A 24 3.53 -0.23 -5.38
N GLN A 25 2.92 0.95 -5.33
CA GLN A 25 2.57 1.69 -4.13
C GLN A 25 1.48 0.96 -3.32
N GLU A 26 0.41 0.49 -3.98
CA GLU A 26 -0.63 -0.34 -3.34
C GLU A 26 -0.07 -1.63 -2.78
N LYS A 27 0.71 -2.37 -3.59
CA LYS A 27 1.32 -3.62 -3.13
C LYS A 27 2.20 -3.36 -1.92
N LYS A 28 3.00 -2.29 -1.94
CA LYS A 28 3.89 -1.93 -0.84
C LYS A 28 3.11 -1.56 0.43
N ALA A 29 2.11 -0.70 0.33
CA ALA A 29 1.26 -0.32 1.46
C ALA A 29 0.59 -1.55 2.07
N LYS A 30 -0.01 -2.41 1.25
CA LYS A 30 -0.69 -3.63 1.68
C LYS A 30 0.23 -4.58 2.46
N VAL A 31 1.42 -4.90 1.93
CA VAL A 31 2.33 -5.86 2.60
C VAL A 31 2.94 -5.30 3.87
N GLU A 32 3.23 -3.99 3.92
CA GLU A 32 3.74 -3.34 5.13
C GLU A 32 2.65 -3.27 6.20
N THR A 33 1.43 -2.87 5.84
CA THR A 33 0.29 -2.89 6.76
C THR A 33 0.05 -4.28 7.31
N ALA A 34 0.02 -5.31 6.47
CA ALA A 34 -0.20 -6.69 6.92
C ALA A 34 0.85 -7.11 7.96
N TYR A 35 2.12 -6.75 7.75
CA TYR A 35 3.19 -7.02 8.70
C TYR A 35 2.98 -6.30 10.03
N VAL A 36 2.74 -4.99 9.98
CA VAL A 36 2.56 -4.15 11.17
C VAL A 36 1.32 -4.55 11.95
N ALA A 37 0.20 -4.75 11.26
CA ALA A 37 -1.07 -5.15 11.86
C ALA A 37 -0.95 -6.52 12.56
N GLY A 38 -0.20 -7.46 11.98
CA GLY A 38 0.09 -8.75 12.60
C GLY A 38 0.92 -8.61 13.89
N LYS A 39 1.97 -7.78 13.86
CA LYS A 39 2.83 -7.52 15.03
C LYS A 39 2.09 -6.82 16.18
N MET A 40 1.26 -5.84 15.84
CA MET A 40 0.53 -5.02 16.81
C MET A 40 -0.86 -5.57 17.16
N LYS A 41 -1.27 -6.68 16.53
CA LYS A 41 -2.62 -7.28 16.68
C LYS A 41 -3.74 -6.26 16.43
N MET A 42 -3.60 -5.46 15.37
CA MET A 42 -4.59 -4.44 15.01
C MET A 42 -5.90 -5.09 14.56
N ASP A 43 -7.01 -4.42 14.88
CA ASP A 43 -8.30 -4.72 14.26
C ASP A 43 -8.31 -4.30 12.77
N LYS A 44 -9.41 -4.66 12.08
CA LYS A 44 -9.56 -4.41 10.64
C LYS A 44 -9.60 -2.93 10.30
N ASP A 45 -10.24 -2.11 11.12
CA ASP A 45 -10.45 -0.69 10.84
C ASP A 45 -9.15 0.09 10.98
N ARG A 46 -8.39 -0.18 12.04
CA ARG A 46 -7.06 0.39 12.27
C ARG A 46 -6.07 -0.06 11.21
N ALA A 47 -6.14 -1.32 10.78
CA ALA A 47 -5.31 -1.82 9.69
C ALA A 47 -5.66 -1.16 8.34
N ALA A 48 -6.96 -0.99 8.03
CA ALA A 48 -7.40 -0.28 6.83
C ALA A 48 -6.92 1.17 6.83
N PHE A 49 -7.10 1.88 7.96
CA PHE A 49 -6.61 3.24 8.12
C PHE A 49 -5.08 3.35 7.93
N LEU A 50 -4.30 2.42 8.51
CA LEU A 50 -2.85 2.37 8.29
C LEU A 50 -2.51 2.15 6.80
N GLN A 51 -3.23 1.26 6.12
CA GLN A 51 -3.01 1.00 4.68
C GLN A 51 -3.23 2.26 3.84
N ASP A 52 -4.31 2.99 4.10
CA ASP A 52 -4.66 4.19 3.34
C ASP A 52 -3.61 5.29 3.54
N VAL A 53 -3.18 5.51 4.79
CA VAL A 53 -2.14 6.49 5.11
C VAL A 53 -0.79 6.12 4.47
N LEU A 54 -0.42 4.84 4.46
CA LEU A 54 0.81 4.38 3.79
C LEU A 54 0.72 4.46 2.26
N LEU A 55 -0.44 4.14 1.69
CA LEU A 55 -0.68 4.27 0.26
C LEU A 55 -0.53 5.73 -0.18
N GLU A 56 -1.15 6.65 0.53
CA GLU A 56 -1.05 8.08 0.25
C GLU A 56 0.40 8.58 0.30
N LYS A 57 1.16 8.16 1.32
CA LYS A 57 2.59 8.47 1.43
C LYS A 57 3.36 8.00 0.20
N TYR A 58 3.13 6.76 -0.25
CA TYR A 58 3.85 6.19 -1.38
C TYR A 58 3.43 6.80 -2.72
N ALA A 59 2.15 7.11 -2.89
CA ALA A 59 1.65 7.84 -4.04
C ALA A 59 2.28 9.25 -4.11
N THR A 60 2.27 9.99 -3.01
CA THR A 60 2.84 11.34 -2.90
C THR A 60 4.33 11.36 -3.22
N VAL A 61 5.13 10.51 -2.56
CA VAL A 61 6.57 10.42 -2.81
C VAL A 61 6.85 10.03 -4.25
N SER A 62 6.08 9.10 -4.81
CA SER A 62 6.24 8.70 -6.22
C SER A 62 5.93 9.85 -7.17
N LYS A 63 4.83 10.58 -6.96
CA LYS A 63 4.43 11.75 -7.76
C LYS A 63 5.48 12.86 -7.71
N GLU A 64 6.08 13.07 -6.54
CA GLU A 64 7.05 14.14 -6.34
C GLU A 64 8.45 13.80 -6.86
N ILE A 65 8.81 12.52 -6.99
CA ILE A 65 10.16 12.10 -7.40
C ILE A 65 10.21 11.55 -8.82
N LYS A 66 9.23 10.75 -9.24
CA LYS A 66 9.30 9.99 -10.50
C LYS A 66 9.33 10.93 -11.71
N GLY A 67 10.27 10.71 -12.62
CA GLY A 67 10.43 11.52 -13.83
C GLY A 67 11.04 12.90 -13.59
N LYS A 68 11.35 13.27 -12.34
CA LYS A 68 11.99 14.54 -12.02
C LYS A 68 13.50 14.36 -11.87
N ASN A 69 14.28 15.28 -12.44
CA ASN A 69 15.74 15.28 -12.35
C ASN A 69 16.24 15.84 -11.00
N LEU A 70 15.78 15.22 -9.89
CA LEU A 70 16.12 15.64 -8.54
C LEU A 70 17.40 14.96 -8.05
N SER A 71 18.22 15.73 -7.34
CA SER A 71 19.38 15.26 -6.58
C SER A 71 18.98 14.30 -5.44
N LYS A 72 19.98 13.64 -4.85
CA LYS A 72 19.78 12.76 -3.70
C LYS A 72 19.22 13.51 -2.49
N GLU A 73 19.69 14.73 -2.24
CA GLU A 73 19.26 15.53 -1.09
C GLU A 73 17.83 16.06 -1.27
N GLU A 74 17.44 16.50 -2.47
CA GLU A 74 16.04 16.90 -2.73
C GLU A 74 15.08 15.74 -2.53
N LYS A 75 15.43 14.55 -3.07
CA LYS A 75 14.65 13.32 -2.85
C LYS A 75 14.53 12.96 -1.37
N LYS A 76 15.54 13.28 -0.56
CA LYS A 76 15.54 13.02 0.89
C LYS A 76 14.65 14.03 1.63
N VAL A 77 14.66 15.31 1.24
CA VAL A 77 13.75 16.33 1.78
C VAL A 77 12.30 15.94 1.52
N ILE A 78 11.95 15.54 0.29
CA ILE A 78 10.61 15.04 -0.07
C ILE A 78 10.18 13.90 0.84
N ARG A 79 11.04 12.87 0.99
CA ARG A 79 10.72 11.71 1.85
C ARG A 79 10.58 12.09 3.32
N LYS A 80 11.38 13.03 3.83
CA LYS A 80 11.27 13.54 5.20
C LYS A 80 9.94 14.27 5.42
N SER A 81 9.54 15.12 4.47
CA SER A 81 8.25 15.82 4.51
C SER A 81 7.09 14.83 4.51
N ALA A 82 7.09 13.87 3.58
CA ALA A 82 6.08 12.82 3.52
C ALA A 82 6.00 12.00 4.81
N ASN A 83 7.15 11.66 5.43
CA ASN A 83 7.17 10.97 6.73
C ASN A 83 6.54 11.82 7.85
N LYS A 84 6.83 13.12 7.91
CA LYS A 84 6.23 14.03 8.90
C LYS A 84 4.71 14.10 8.75
N ALA A 85 4.23 14.27 7.51
CA ALA A 85 2.80 14.27 7.20
C ALA A 85 2.14 12.94 7.57
N THR A 86 2.77 11.81 7.22
CA THR A 86 2.32 10.46 7.58
C THR A 86 2.15 10.33 9.10
N ASN A 87 3.18 10.69 9.87
CA ASN A 87 3.12 10.57 11.33
C ASN A 87 2.01 11.44 11.93
N SER A 88 1.81 12.65 11.40
CA SER A 88 0.72 13.53 11.83
C SER A 88 -0.66 12.95 11.53
N LYS A 89 -0.83 12.23 10.41
CA LYS A 89 -2.09 11.55 10.10
C LYS A 89 -2.30 10.35 11.00
N LEU A 90 -1.26 9.54 11.23
CA LEU A 90 -1.36 8.39 12.11
C LEU A 90 -1.78 8.78 13.54
N THR A 91 -1.37 9.95 14.03
CA THR A 91 -1.78 10.41 15.38
C THR A 91 -3.28 10.68 15.53
N THR A 92 -4.07 10.61 14.46
CA THR A 92 -5.55 10.71 14.54
C THR A 92 -6.21 9.43 15.04
N GLN A 93 -5.57 8.26 14.87
CA GLN A 93 -6.09 6.95 15.33
C GLN A 93 -5.09 6.11 16.14
N PHE A 94 -3.84 6.55 16.22
CA PHE A 94 -2.79 5.88 16.98
C PHE A 94 -2.19 6.84 17.99
N SER A 95 -1.90 6.34 19.19
CA SER A 95 -1.11 7.09 20.17
C SER A 95 0.30 7.35 19.63
N LYS A 96 1.00 8.36 20.19
CA LYS A 96 2.40 8.65 19.81
C LYS A 96 3.33 7.43 19.99
N ALA A 97 3.08 6.62 21.01
CA ALA A 97 3.81 5.38 21.26
C ALA A 97 3.57 4.37 20.13
N GLU A 98 2.32 4.13 19.76
CA GLU A 98 1.96 3.25 18.65
C GLU A 98 2.51 3.75 17.31
N VAL A 99 2.50 5.06 17.04
CA VAL A 99 3.13 5.62 15.82
C VAL A 99 4.63 5.32 15.77
N LYS A 100 5.32 5.36 16.92
CA LYS A 100 6.73 4.99 17.02
C LYS A 100 6.93 3.49 16.74
N GLU A 101 6.06 2.63 17.27
CA GLU A 101 6.09 1.18 17.01
C GLU A 101 5.81 0.86 15.55
N ILE A 102 4.76 1.42 14.95
CA ILE A 102 4.45 1.31 13.52
C ILE A 102 5.68 1.66 12.68
N THR A 103 6.31 2.81 12.98
CA THR A 103 7.51 3.24 12.27
C THR A 103 8.69 2.29 12.47
N SER A 104 8.81 1.68 13.65
CA SER A 104 9.83 0.66 13.94
C SER A 104 9.60 -0.61 13.14
N TYR A 105 8.38 -1.15 13.14
CA TYR A 105 8.02 -2.36 12.40
C TYR A 105 8.13 -2.18 10.88
N ILE A 106 7.82 -0.99 10.35
CA ILE A 106 8.06 -0.68 8.93
C ILE A 106 9.57 -0.70 8.62
N LYS A 107 10.42 -0.18 9.51
CA LYS A 107 11.88 -0.24 9.31
C LYS A 107 12.40 -1.67 9.37
N GLU A 108 11.93 -2.46 10.35
CA GLU A 108 12.25 -3.87 10.50
C GLU A 108 11.88 -4.66 9.23
N PHE A 109 10.64 -4.52 8.76
CA PHE A 109 10.18 -5.15 7.52
C PHE A 109 11.06 -4.80 6.31
N ASN A 110 11.40 -3.52 6.16
CA ASN A 110 12.25 -3.06 5.07
C ASN A 110 13.71 -3.49 5.19
N ALA A 111 14.21 -3.75 6.41
CA ALA A 111 15.54 -4.31 6.62
C ALA A 111 15.57 -5.81 6.28
N ASN A 112 14.52 -6.55 6.65
CA ASN A 112 14.41 -7.99 6.38
C ASN A 112 14.26 -8.29 4.88
N LYS A 113 13.66 -7.39 4.09
CA LYS A 113 13.60 -7.50 2.62
C LYS A 113 14.93 -7.34 1.89
N LYS A 114 15.97 -6.84 2.55
CA LYS A 114 17.29 -6.60 1.95
C LYS A 114 18.29 -7.73 2.24
N LYS A 115 17.89 -8.70 3.06
CA LYS A 115 18.62 -9.94 3.32
C LYS A 115 18.14 -10.99 2.33
#